data_AF-A0A1Q9RTJ8-F1
#
_entry.id   AF-A0A1Q9RTJ8-F1
#
_cell.length_a   1.000
_cell.length_b   1.000
_cell.length_c   1.000
_cell.angle_alpha   90.00
_cell.angle_beta   90.00
_cell.angle_gamma   90.00
#
_symmetry.space_group_name_H-M   'P 1'
#
loop_
_entity.id
_entity.type
_entity.pdbx_description
1 polymer ?
#
loop_
_entity_poly.entity_id
_entity_poly.type
_entity_poly.pdbx_seq_one_letter_code
_entity_poly.pdbx_strand_id
1 'polypeptide(L)'
;MVSSTALGVMLAFMYLMGVLGGGVPAILPGVLFALGATGQFVGAIVVGPLWWHVQPRVMTAAMLLTGAAALGLFAMTIGFVPGSLAAAFLAGVATSGNFQALDKIGDWVDLADGRRFRQPMPAFDGHEGRTMGTAIVIGVSTLFVLLTAVELLVHVSPVLAAVLPATVAVVLAVASWFTTPMNRWWAEGRLRPT
;
A
#
# COMPACT_ATOMS: atom_id res chain seq x y z
N MET A 1 14.69 0.76 0.03
CA MET A 1 14.14 0.79 -1.34
C MET A 1 12.89 -0.09 -1.46
N VAL A 2 12.98 -1.41 -1.23
CA VAL A 2 11.81 -2.33 -1.33
C VAL A 2 10.60 -1.89 -0.50
N SER A 3 10.82 -1.47 0.76
CA SER A 3 9.71 -1.00 1.63
C SER A 3 9.04 0.26 1.08
N SER A 4 9.81 1.20 0.52
CA SER A 4 9.29 2.43 -0.11
C SER A 4 8.49 2.13 -1.38
N THR A 5 8.97 1.20 -2.20
CA THR A 5 8.26 0.71 -3.39
C THR A 5 6.97 -0.03 -3.00
N ALA A 6 7.01 -0.88 -1.98
CA ALA A 6 5.85 -1.59 -1.46
C ALA A 6 4.75 -0.61 -0.98
N LEU A 7 5.13 0.47 -0.29
CA LEU A 7 4.20 1.52 0.12
C LEU A 7 3.57 2.24 -1.09
N GLY A 8 4.38 2.56 -2.10
CA GLY A 8 3.87 3.12 -3.37
C GLY A 8 2.84 2.22 -4.04
N VAL A 9 3.07 0.91 -4.07
CA VAL A 9 2.13 -0.08 -4.62
C VAL A 9 0.88 -0.25 -3.76
N MET A 10 1.02 -0.26 -2.43
CA MET A 10 -0.15 -0.32 -1.52
C MET A 10 -1.05 0.89 -1.68
N LEU A 11 -0.47 2.10 -1.76
CA LEU A 11 -1.23 3.33 -2.00
C LEU A 11 -1.92 3.28 -3.36
N ALA A 12 -1.32 2.64 -4.37
CA ALA A 12 -1.88 2.55 -5.70
C ALA A 12 -3.18 1.75 -5.78
N PHE A 13 -3.41 0.72 -4.95
CA PHE A 13 -4.55 -0.20 -5.11
C PHE A 13 -5.92 0.49 -5.17
N MET A 14 -6.15 1.50 -4.33
CA MET A 14 -7.41 2.24 -4.36
C MET A 14 -7.56 3.08 -5.64
N TYR A 15 -6.48 3.76 -6.05
CA TYR A 15 -6.47 4.57 -7.27
C TYR A 15 -6.60 3.72 -8.54
N LEU A 16 -5.97 2.54 -8.55
CA LEU A 16 -6.05 1.57 -9.63
C LEU A 16 -7.50 1.13 -9.87
N MET A 17 -8.31 0.94 -8.81
CA MET A 17 -9.73 0.61 -8.99
C MET A 17 -10.53 1.74 -9.65
N GLY A 18 -10.15 3.00 -9.43
CA GLY A 18 -10.71 4.14 -10.16
C GLY A 18 -10.41 4.08 -11.65
N VAL A 19 -9.16 3.80 -12.02
CA VAL A 19 -8.72 3.65 -13.42
C VAL A 19 -9.38 2.45 -14.08
N LEU A 20 -9.38 1.29 -13.41
CA LEU A 20 -9.98 0.05 -13.90
C LEU A 20 -11.50 0.16 -14.07
N GLY A 21 -12.17 1.01 -13.28
CA GLY A 21 -13.60 1.30 -13.42
C GLY A 21 -13.98 1.90 -14.77
N GLY A 22 -13.08 2.64 -15.41
CA GLY A 22 -13.29 3.14 -16.78
C GLY A 22 -13.39 2.03 -17.83
N GLY A 23 -12.93 0.82 -17.52
CA GLY A 23 -13.02 -0.38 -18.38
C GLY A 23 -14.28 -1.24 -18.17
N VAL A 24 -15.18 -0.86 -17.24
CA VAL A 24 -16.41 -1.63 -16.95
C VAL A 24 -17.65 -0.82 -17.39
N PRO A 25 -18.28 -1.14 -18.53
CA PRO A 25 -19.34 -0.29 -19.12
C PRO A 25 -20.59 -0.10 -18.25
N ALA A 26 -20.85 -1.05 -17.35
CA ALA A 26 -22.03 -1.05 -16.48
C ALA A 26 -21.82 -0.31 -15.14
N ILE A 27 -20.63 0.26 -14.90
CA ILE A 27 -20.30 0.93 -13.64
C ILE A 27 -19.98 2.40 -13.91
N LEU A 28 -20.62 3.30 -13.16
CA LEU A 28 -20.38 4.74 -13.27
C LEU A 28 -18.93 5.08 -12.88
N PRO A 29 -18.30 6.06 -13.55
CA PRO A 29 -16.98 6.55 -13.19
C PRO A 29 -16.91 6.91 -11.70
N GLY A 30 -15.83 6.48 -11.03
CA GLY A 30 -15.61 6.77 -9.62
C GLY A 30 -16.32 5.84 -8.62
N VAL A 31 -17.26 4.99 -9.03
CA VAL A 31 -17.94 4.06 -8.09
C VAL A 31 -16.96 3.05 -7.50
N LEU A 32 -16.09 2.44 -8.32
CA LEU A 32 -15.08 1.50 -7.82
C LEU A 32 -14.06 2.18 -6.89
N PHE A 33 -13.69 3.44 -7.17
CA PHE A 33 -12.85 4.23 -6.29
C PHE A 33 -13.55 4.51 -4.95
N ALA A 34 -14.80 4.98 -4.97
CA ALA A 34 -15.58 5.27 -3.77
C ALA A 34 -15.80 4.00 -2.91
N LEU A 35 -16.01 2.86 -3.55
CA LEU A 35 -16.16 1.58 -2.88
C LEU A 35 -14.82 1.10 -2.28
N GLY A 36 -13.70 1.32 -2.98
CA GLY A 36 -12.36 1.13 -2.43
C GLY A 36 -12.09 2.03 -1.22
N ALA A 37 -12.44 3.32 -1.29
CA ALA A 37 -12.33 4.22 -0.15
C ALA A 37 -13.18 3.75 1.04
N THR A 38 -14.40 3.30 0.77
CA THR A 38 -15.29 2.71 1.79
C THR A 38 -14.67 1.46 2.42
N GLY A 39 -14.12 0.56 1.60
CA GLY A 39 -13.40 -0.63 2.07
C GLY A 39 -12.19 -0.28 2.92
N GLN A 40 -11.46 0.79 2.58
CA GLN A 40 -10.34 1.28 3.39
C GLN A 40 -10.81 1.78 4.75
N PHE A 41 -11.89 2.57 4.82
CA PHE A 41 -12.46 3.01 6.09
C PHE A 41 -12.94 1.84 6.95
N VAL A 42 -13.71 0.92 6.37
CA VAL A 42 -14.21 -0.26 7.08
C VAL A 42 -13.04 -1.13 7.56
N GLY A 43 -12.06 -1.38 6.69
CA GLY A 43 -10.87 -2.13 7.05
C GLY A 43 -10.05 -1.43 8.13
N ALA A 44 -9.94 -0.09 8.12
CA ALA A 44 -9.23 0.65 9.15
C ALA A 44 -9.93 0.55 10.52
N ILE A 45 -11.26 0.47 10.54
CA ILE A 45 -12.03 0.29 11.77
C ILE A 45 -11.94 -1.16 12.27
N VAL A 46 -12.11 -2.15 11.39
CA VAL A 46 -12.25 -3.57 11.76
C VAL A 46 -10.90 -4.28 11.88
N VAL A 47 -10.02 -4.08 10.89
CA VAL A 47 -8.73 -4.77 10.77
C VAL A 47 -7.59 -3.87 11.28
N GLY A 48 -7.75 -2.55 11.22
CA GLY A 48 -6.80 -1.57 11.78
C GLY A 48 -6.28 -1.95 13.16
N PRO A 49 -7.12 -2.18 14.17
CA PRO A 49 -6.68 -2.57 15.51
C PRO A 49 -5.75 -3.80 15.51
N LEU A 50 -5.97 -4.76 14.61
CA LEU A 50 -5.16 -5.98 14.51
C LEU A 50 -3.75 -5.70 13.98
N TRP A 51 -3.59 -4.74 13.08
CA TRP A 51 -2.28 -4.40 12.50
C TRP A 51 -1.25 -3.92 13.54
N TRP A 52 -1.71 -3.35 14.66
CA TRP A 52 -0.85 -2.97 15.79
C TRP A 52 -0.16 -4.18 16.45
N HIS A 53 -0.79 -5.35 16.36
CA HIS A 53 -0.29 -6.59 16.93
C HIS A 53 0.51 -7.43 15.92
N VAL A 54 0.67 -6.94 14.69
CA VAL A 54 1.30 -7.69 13.60
C VAL A 54 2.69 -7.11 13.31
N GLN A 55 3.66 -8.01 13.12
CA GLN A 55 5.00 -7.62 12.72
C GLN A 55 4.98 -6.87 11.37
N PRO A 56 5.76 -5.79 11.18
CA PRO A 56 5.74 -5.01 9.95
C PRO A 56 5.91 -5.84 8.67
N ARG A 57 6.79 -6.85 8.67
CA ARG A 57 6.97 -7.77 7.54
C ARG A 57 5.70 -8.52 7.17
N VAL A 58 4.94 -8.99 8.17
CA VAL A 58 3.71 -9.77 7.98
C VAL A 58 2.60 -8.82 7.52
N MET A 59 2.52 -7.64 8.12
CA MET A 59 1.59 -6.58 7.73
C MET A 59 1.79 -6.19 6.26
N THR A 60 3.02 -5.88 5.86
CA THR A 60 3.37 -5.49 4.49
C THR A 60 3.06 -6.61 3.48
N ALA A 61 3.46 -7.85 3.77
CA ALA A 61 3.16 -8.98 2.90
C ALA A 61 1.65 -9.24 2.79
N ALA A 62 0.92 -9.21 3.90
CA ALA A 62 -0.52 -9.44 3.92
C ALA A 62 -1.28 -8.38 3.12
N MET A 63 -0.92 -7.10 3.24
CA MET A 63 -1.54 -6.01 2.47
C MET A 63 -1.29 -6.17 0.97
N LEU A 64 -0.05 -6.45 0.58
CA LEU A 64 0.29 -6.65 -0.84
C LEU A 64 -0.41 -7.88 -1.43
N LEU A 65 -0.47 -8.99 -0.70
CA LEU A 65 -1.16 -10.20 -1.14
C LEU A 65 -2.67 -10.01 -1.21
N THR A 66 -3.27 -9.29 -0.25
CA THR A 66 -4.70 -8.99 -0.27
C THR A 66 -5.04 -8.05 -1.44
N GLY A 67 -4.20 -7.05 -1.70
CA GLY A 67 -4.36 -6.17 -2.87
C GLY A 67 -4.18 -6.93 -4.19
N ALA A 68 -3.21 -7.84 -4.28
CA ALA A 68 -3.04 -8.72 -5.44
C ALA A 68 -4.24 -9.63 -5.64
N ALA A 69 -4.79 -10.22 -4.57
CA ALA A 69 -5.99 -11.04 -4.62
C ALA A 69 -7.21 -10.22 -5.07
N ALA A 70 -7.36 -8.98 -4.60
CA ALA A 70 -8.43 -8.09 -5.04
C ALA A 70 -8.33 -7.75 -6.53
N LEU A 71 -7.13 -7.46 -7.03
CA LEU A 71 -6.88 -7.22 -8.45
C LEU A 71 -7.09 -8.49 -9.30
N GLY A 72 -6.67 -9.65 -8.79
CA GLY A 72 -6.92 -10.94 -9.44
C GLY A 72 -8.41 -11.27 -9.52
N LEU A 73 -9.15 -11.02 -8.43
CA LEU A 73 -10.60 -11.15 -8.39
C LEU A 73 -11.25 -10.22 -9.41
N PHE A 74 -10.84 -8.95 -9.45
CA PHE A 74 -11.32 -8.00 -10.45
C PHE A 74 -11.10 -8.54 -11.86
N ALA A 75 -9.89 -9.00 -12.18
CA ALA A 75 -9.54 -9.57 -13.48
C ALA A 75 -10.46 -10.74 -13.89
N MET A 76 -10.85 -11.59 -12.92
CA MET A 76 -11.77 -12.71 -13.14
C MET A 76 -13.24 -12.28 -13.27
N THR A 77 -13.61 -11.12 -12.74
CA THR A 77 -15.02 -10.68 -12.63
C THR A 77 -15.34 -9.40 -13.40
N ILE A 78 -14.49 -8.90 -14.29
CA ILE A 78 -14.72 -7.65 -15.07
C ILE A 78 -16.11 -7.60 -15.74
N GLY A 79 -16.66 -8.75 -16.17
CA GLY A 79 -18.00 -8.86 -16.77
C GLY A 79 -19.16 -9.05 -15.77
N PHE A 80 -18.88 -9.19 -14.48
CA PHE A 80 -19.85 -9.45 -13.42
C PHE A 80 -19.79 -8.34 -12.37
N VAL A 81 -20.72 -7.38 -12.48
CA VAL A 81 -20.75 -6.16 -11.65
C VAL A 81 -20.58 -6.42 -10.15
N PRO A 82 -21.31 -7.36 -9.51
CA PRO A 82 -21.12 -7.63 -8.09
C PRO A 82 -19.70 -8.08 -7.73
N GLY A 83 -19.05 -8.86 -8.62
CA GLY A 83 -17.67 -9.29 -8.43
C GLY A 83 -16.68 -8.13 -8.51
N SER A 84 -16.84 -7.24 -9.49
CA SER A 84 -16.01 -6.03 -9.61
C SER A 84 -16.16 -5.08 -8.42
N LEU A 85 -17.37 -4.96 -7.87
CA LEU A 85 -17.63 -4.20 -6.66
C LEU A 85 -16.96 -4.85 -5.44
N ALA A 86 -17.12 -6.16 -5.25
CA ALA A 86 -16.47 -6.89 -4.17
C ALA A 86 -14.93 -6.77 -4.24
N ALA A 87 -14.36 -6.87 -5.45
CA ALA A 87 -12.95 -6.68 -5.69
C ALA A 87 -12.47 -5.26 -5.32
N ALA A 88 -13.21 -4.23 -5.71
CA ALA A 88 -12.88 -2.85 -5.34
C ALA A 88 -12.94 -2.63 -3.83
N PHE A 89 -13.95 -3.16 -3.15
CA PHE A 89 -14.04 -3.12 -1.69
C PHE A 89 -12.85 -3.81 -1.02
N LEU A 90 -12.49 -5.02 -1.48
CA LEU A 90 -11.34 -5.78 -0.98
C LEU A 90 -10.01 -5.06 -1.21
N ALA A 91 -9.82 -4.40 -2.36
CA ALA A 91 -8.65 -3.58 -2.63
C ALA A 91 -8.55 -2.43 -1.62
N GLY A 92 -9.68 -1.82 -1.25
CA GLY A 92 -9.77 -0.87 -0.14
C GLY A 92 -9.39 -1.47 1.22
N VAL A 93 -9.92 -2.65 1.56
CA VAL A 93 -9.57 -3.32 2.83
C VAL A 93 -8.07 -3.63 2.88
N ALA A 94 -7.45 -3.99 1.75
CA ALA A 94 -6.01 -4.24 1.67
C ALA A 94 -5.16 -3.01 2.02
N THR A 95 -5.68 -1.78 1.79
CA THR A 95 -4.99 -0.53 2.12
C THR A 95 -5.28 -0.03 3.55
N SER A 96 -6.09 -0.76 4.33
CA SER A 96 -6.57 -0.31 5.65
C SER A 96 -5.48 0.01 6.68
N GLY A 97 -4.38 -0.74 6.70
CA GLY A 97 -3.28 -0.45 7.62
C GLY A 97 -2.23 0.49 7.02
N ASN A 98 -2.52 1.15 5.90
CA ASN A 98 -1.69 2.26 5.40
C ASN A 98 -1.55 3.35 6.45
N PHE A 99 -2.56 3.61 7.29
CA PHE A 99 -2.42 4.60 8.36
C PHE A 99 -1.32 4.23 9.36
N GLN A 100 -1.15 2.95 9.71
CA GLN A 100 -0.06 2.51 10.59
C GLN A 100 1.27 2.37 9.86
N ALA A 101 1.25 2.08 8.57
CA ALA A 101 2.43 2.14 7.74
C ALA A 101 2.93 3.60 7.59
N LEU A 102 2.01 4.56 7.49
CA LEU A 102 2.26 5.99 7.46
C LEU A 102 2.61 6.54 8.84
N ASP A 103 2.00 6.06 9.93
CA ASP A 103 2.35 6.43 11.31
C ASP A 103 3.75 5.92 11.65
N LYS A 104 4.10 4.70 11.22
CA LYS A 104 5.49 4.21 11.24
C LYS A 104 6.42 4.94 10.28
N ILE A 105 5.94 5.78 9.37
CA ILE A 105 6.79 6.71 8.61
C ILE A 105 6.87 8.04 9.36
N GLY A 106 5.75 8.50 9.93
CA GLY A 106 5.60 9.64 10.83
C GLY A 106 6.51 9.55 12.03
N ASP A 107 6.53 8.44 12.76
CA ASP A 107 7.45 8.14 13.85
C ASP A 107 8.91 8.29 13.42
N TRP A 108 9.24 7.94 12.16
CA TRP A 108 10.59 8.08 11.62
C TRP A 108 10.89 9.53 11.20
N VAL A 109 9.88 10.25 10.70
CA VAL A 109 9.94 11.69 10.44
C VAL A 109 10.14 12.45 11.75
N ASP A 110 9.37 12.13 12.78
CA ASP A 110 9.40 12.74 14.10
C ASP A 110 10.64 12.33 14.90
N LEU A 111 11.22 11.15 14.67
CA LEU A 111 12.55 10.81 15.19
C LEU A 111 13.68 11.57 14.49
N ALA A 112 13.47 12.00 13.24
CA ALA A 112 14.40 12.81 12.45
C ALA A 112 14.23 14.31 12.73
N ASP A 113 13.00 14.80 12.95
CA ASP A 113 12.67 16.21 13.21
C ASP A 113 12.57 16.52 14.70
N GLY A 114 12.07 15.61 15.53
CA GLY A 114 11.97 15.76 17.00
C GLY A 114 13.31 15.68 17.74
N ARG A 115 14.35 15.10 17.13
CA ARG A 115 15.75 15.25 17.60
C ARG A 115 16.34 16.64 17.32
N ARG A 116 15.73 17.47 16.45
CA ARG A 116 16.22 18.83 16.13
C ARG A 116 15.91 19.88 17.18
N PHE A 117 14.85 19.72 17.96
CA PHE A 117 14.36 20.82 18.82
C PHE A 117 14.79 20.75 20.29
N ARG A 118 15.49 19.70 20.75
CA ARG A 118 15.89 19.56 22.17
C ARG A 118 17.37 19.35 22.46
N GLN A 119 18.24 19.32 21.46
CA GLN A 119 19.69 19.25 21.71
C GLN A 119 20.46 20.28 20.87
N PRO A 120 21.46 20.97 21.44
CA PRO A 120 22.35 21.82 20.67
C PRO A 120 23.05 20.94 19.63
N MET A 121 22.69 21.19 18.37
CA MET A 121 22.94 20.39 17.17
C MET A 121 24.42 20.01 17.02
N PRO A 122 24.83 18.74 17.24
CA PRO A 122 25.96 18.20 16.52
C PRO A 122 25.47 17.90 15.10
N ALA A 123 26.31 18.18 14.10
CA ALA A 123 25.96 18.18 12.69
C ALA A 123 25.03 17.03 12.29
N PHE A 124 23.90 17.38 11.65
CA PHE A 124 23.16 16.44 10.83
C PHE A 124 24.14 15.84 9.83
N ASP A 125 24.48 14.57 9.97
CA ASP A 125 25.05 13.84 8.85
C ASP A 125 23.96 13.83 7.77
N GLY A 126 24.19 14.57 6.69
CA GLY A 126 23.24 14.79 5.57
C GLY A 126 22.78 13.50 4.86
N HIS A 127 23.19 12.33 5.36
CA HIS A 127 22.81 11.00 4.91
C HIS A 127 21.39 10.62 5.34
N GLU A 128 20.98 10.90 6.59
CA GLU A 128 19.67 10.45 7.11
C GLU A 128 18.50 11.21 6.43
N GLY A 129 18.60 12.54 6.30
CA GLY A 129 17.61 13.35 5.59
C GLY A 129 17.53 13.04 4.09
N ARG A 130 18.65 12.68 3.45
CA ARG A 130 18.66 12.18 2.06
C ARG A 130 17.92 10.86 1.92
N THR A 131 18.06 9.96 2.89
CA THR A 131 17.48 8.62 2.83
C THR A 131 15.95 8.67 2.87
N MET A 132 15.40 9.58 3.68
CA MET A 132 13.96 9.79 3.80
C MET A 132 13.35 10.47 2.55
N GLY A 133 13.96 11.55 2.07
CA GLY A 133 13.54 12.19 0.81
C GLY A 133 13.57 11.21 -0.37
N THR A 134 14.59 10.36 -0.43
CA THR A 134 14.71 9.31 -1.45
C THR A 134 13.60 8.26 -1.33
N ALA A 135 13.22 7.86 -0.11
CA ALA A 135 12.13 6.89 0.11
C ALA A 135 10.78 7.42 -0.38
N ILE A 136 10.46 8.69 -0.10
CA ILE A 136 9.23 9.33 -0.56
C ILE A 136 9.22 9.42 -2.09
N VAL A 137 10.31 9.89 -2.68
CA VAL A 137 10.45 9.98 -4.14
C VAL A 137 10.25 8.62 -4.79
N ILE A 138 10.88 7.55 -4.26
CA ILE A 138 10.71 6.20 -4.78
C ILE A 138 9.25 5.74 -4.67
N GLY A 139 8.59 5.99 -3.55
CA GLY A 139 7.18 5.63 -3.36
C GLY A 139 6.26 6.33 -4.36
N VAL A 140 6.40 7.64 -4.50
CA VAL A 140 5.61 8.47 -5.42
C VAL A 140 5.90 8.10 -6.88
N SER A 141 7.17 7.90 -7.25
CA SER A 141 7.55 7.46 -8.59
C SER A 141 6.97 6.07 -8.91
N THR A 142 6.99 5.15 -7.95
CA THR A 142 6.39 3.81 -8.14
C THR A 142 4.89 3.91 -8.38
N LEU A 143 4.20 4.71 -7.56
CA LEU A 143 2.77 4.99 -7.72
C LEU A 143 2.47 5.56 -9.12
N PHE A 144 3.20 6.60 -9.53
CA PHE A 144 3.02 7.27 -10.82
C PHE A 144 3.24 6.33 -12.01
N VAL A 145 4.34 5.55 -11.98
CA VAL A 145 4.66 4.60 -13.06
C VAL A 145 3.59 3.52 -13.16
N LEU A 146 3.14 2.98 -12.03
CA LEU A 146 2.14 1.93 -12.01
C LEU A 146 0.78 2.43 -12.53
N LEU A 147 0.34 3.61 -12.09
CA LEU A 147 -0.90 4.23 -12.57
C LEU A 147 -0.86 4.49 -14.07
N THR A 148 0.22 5.11 -14.55
CA THR A 148 0.41 5.38 -16.00
C THR A 148 0.38 4.09 -16.81
N ALA A 149 1.05 3.02 -16.35
CA ALA A 149 1.06 1.74 -17.03
C ALA A 149 -0.34 1.10 -17.09
N VAL A 150 -1.11 1.17 -16.00
CA VAL A 150 -2.48 0.63 -15.94
C VAL A 150 -3.45 1.42 -16.80
N GLU A 151 -3.37 2.76 -16.81
CA GLU A 151 -4.19 3.61 -17.69
C GLU A 151 -3.99 3.24 -19.16
N LEU A 152 -2.73 3.10 -19.60
CA LEU A 152 -2.42 2.68 -20.97
C LEU A 152 -2.95 1.27 -21.27
N LEU A 153 -2.81 0.34 -20.33
CA LEU A 153 -3.24 -1.04 -20.51
C LEU A 153 -4.76 -1.20 -20.48
N VAL A 154 -5.51 -0.34 -19.77
CA VAL A 154 -6.97 -0.47 -19.65
C VAL A 154 -7.66 -0.39 -21.01
N HIS A 155 -7.11 0.41 -21.92
CA HIS A 155 -7.62 0.55 -23.30
C HIS A 155 -7.29 -0.64 -24.19
N VAL A 156 -6.27 -1.43 -23.84
CA VAL A 156 -5.85 -2.62 -24.60
C VAL A 156 -6.50 -3.88 -24.05
N SER A 157 -6.41 -4.09 -22.73
CA SER A 157 -6.99 -5.21 -22.02
C SER A 157 -7.16 -4.86 -20.53
N PRO A 158 -8.40 -4.73 -20.03
CA PRO A 158 -8.65 -4.46 -18.61
C PRO A 158 -8.19 -5.61 -17.71
N VAL A 159 -8.11 -6.84 -18.27
CA VAL A 159 -7.55 -8.01 -17.57
C VAL A 159 -6.05 -7.82 -17.35
N LEU A 160 -5.29 -7.47 -18.39
CA LEU A 160 -3.84 -7.22 -18.25
C LEU A 160 -3.56 -6.02 -17.33
N ALA A 161 -4.40 -4.99 -17.42
CA ALA A 161 -4.33 -3.81 -16.56
C ALA A 161 -4.49 -4.15 -15.06
N ALA A 162 -5.23 -5.21 -14.72
CA ALA A 162 -5.37 -5.71 -13.35
C ALA A 162 -4.30 -6.76 -12.96
N VAL A 163 -3.92 -7.65 -13.88
CA VAL A 163 -2.94 -8.73 -13.60
C VAL A 163 -1.52 -8.19 -13.41
N LEU A 164 -1.13 -7.16 -14.16
CA LEU A 164 0.20 -6.55 -14.03
C LEU A 164 0.47 -6.03 -12.60
N PRO A 165 -0.33 -5.09 -12.04
CA PRO A 165 -0.13 -4.62 -10.68
C PRO A 165 -0.30 -5.73 -9.63
N ALA A 166 -1.16 -6.73 -9.88
CA ALA A 166 -1.27 -7.89 -8.99
C ALA A 166 0.04 -8.69 -8.92
N THR A 167 0.67 -8.93 -10.07
CA THR A 167 1.94 -9.65 -10.16
C THR A 167 3.06 -8.87 -9.48
N VAL A 168 3.12 -7.56 -9.71
CA VAL A 168 4.09 -6.67 -9.03
C VAL A 168 3.90 -6.72 -7.52
N ALA A 169 2.65 -6.69 -7.03
CA ALA A 169 2.34 -6.78 -5.62
C ALA A 169 2.78 -8.13 -5.01
N VAL A 170 2.58 -9.26 -5.70
CA VAL A 170 3.07 -10.58 -5.24
C VAL A 170 4.60 -10.59 -5.15
N VAL A 171 5.30 -10.11 -6.19
CA VAL A 171 6.77 -10.04 -6.20
C VAL A 171 7.27 -9.17 -5.05
N LEU A 172 6.63 -8.02 -4.81
CA LEU A 172 6.99 -7.14 -3.69
C LEU A 172 6.63 -7.74 -2.34
N ALA A 173 5.58 -8.56 -2.22
CA ALA A 173 5.26 -9.27 -0.99
C ALA A 173 6.39 -10.25 -0.64
N VAL A 174 6.85 -11.02 -1.63
CA VAL A 174 7.99 -11.95 -1.47
C VAL A 174 9.27 -11.17 -1.16
N ALA A 175 9.58 -10.13 -1.92
CA ALA A 175 10.79 -9.33 -1.71
C ALA A 175 10.79 -8.63 -0.34
N SER A 176 9.65 -8.06 0.08
CA SER A 176 9.51 -7.41 1.38
C SER A 176 9.60 -8.41 2.53
N TRP A 177 9.14 -9.64 2.35
CA TRP A 177 9.31 -10.70 3.35
C TRP A 177 10.78 -10.99 3.66
N PHE A 178 11.63 -11.05 2.63
CA PHE A 178 13.06 -11.33 2.79
C PHE A 178 13.91 -10.11 3.18
N THR A 179 13.47 -8.89 2.82
CA THR A 179 14.27 -7.68 3.00
C THR A 179 13.83 -6.80 4.18
N THR A 180 12.58 -6.95 4.66
CA THR A 180 12.11 -6.19 5.83
C THR A 180 12.68 -6.85 7.09
N PRO A 181 13.54 -6.16 7.86
CA PRO A 181 14.12 -6.76 9.06
C PRO A 181 13.02 -7.15 10.05
N MET A 182 13.15 -8.32 10.69
CA MET A 182 12.40 -8.60 11.91
C MET A 182 12.78 -7.50 12.91
N ASN A 183 11.81 -6.69 13.33
CA ASN A 183 12.05 -5.70 14.38
C ASN A 183 12.66 -6.41 15.59
N ARG A 184 13.91 -6.10 15.92
CA ARG A 184 14.63 -6.64 17.08
C ARG A 184 13.84 -6.43 18.37
N TRP A 185 13.10 -5.32 18.44
CA TRP A 185 12.16 -4.95 19.50
C TRP A 185 10.96 -5.90 19.68
N TRP A 186 10.51 -6.57 18.61
CA TRP A 186 9.48 -7.62 18.68
C TRP A 186 10.06 -8.96 19.12
N ALA A 187 11.29 -9.27 18.71
CA ALA A 187 12.02 -10.45 19.17
C ALA A 187 12.39 -10.35 20.66
N GLU A 188 12.60 -9.13 21.16
CA GLU A 188 12.92 -8.82 22.56
C GLU A 188 11.69 -8.52 23.43
N GLY A 189 10.47 -8.58 22.89
CA GLY A 189 9.22 -8.39 23.64
C GLY A 189 8.94 -6.97 24.15
N ARG A 190 9.69 -5.96 23.70
CA ARG A 190 9.61 -4.57 24.22
C ARG A 190 8.45 -3.73 23.66
N LEU A 191 7.73 -4.24 22.65
CA LEU A 191 6.56 -3.58 22.04
C LEU A 191 5.29 -4.43 22.21
N ARG A 192 5.06 -4.98 23.41
CA ARG A 192 3.71 -5.45 23.76
C ARG A 192 2.90 -4.22 24.19
N PRO A 193 1.75 -3.92 23.57
CA PRO A 193 0.83 -2.95 24.13
C PRO A 193 0.39 -3.47 25.51
N THR A 194 0.55 -2.63 26.53
CA THR A 194 -0.04 -2.82 27.87
C THR A 194 -1.54 -2.61 27.81
#